data_AF-A0A662U250-F1
#
_entry.id   AF-A0A662U250-F1
#
_cell.length_a   1.000
_cell.length_b   1.000
_cell.length_c   1.000
_cell.angle_alpha   90.00
_cell.angle_beta   90.00
_cell.angle_gamma   90.00
#
_symmetry.space_group_name_H-M   'P 1'
#
loop_
_entity.id
_entity.type
_entity.pdbx_description
1 polymer ?
#
loop_
_entity_poly.entity_id
_entity_poly.type
_entity_poly.pdbx_seq_one_letter_code
_entity_poly.pdbx_strand_id
1 'polypeptide(L)'
;MKIARNNIKRLFLFKYEYWESKNLNEIKERVSKGFKLLPVETIAKVVEETIGNLEDIAEYSPQKTLAIRSIATEPPMIYLLIIEENDIGGKIILIETKQSLYSYEKILTGMRAFSAYAGIKTWLIQPLQP
;
A
#
# COMPACT_ATOMS: atom_id res chain seq x y z
N MET A 1 11.10 -5.63 -12.90
CA MET A 1 11.19 -6.64 -11.83
C MET A 1 9.78 -6.90 -11.32
N LYS A 2 9.26 -8.13 -11.44
CA LYS A 2 7.95 -8.51 -10.89
C LYS A 2 8.17 -8.94 -9.44
N ILE A 3 7.50 -8.28 -8.49
CA ILE A 3 7.40 -8.82 -7.13
C ILE A 3 6.70 -10.18 -7.20
N ALA A 4 7.12 -11.14 -6.39
CA ALA A 4 6.54 -12.48 -6.32
C ALA A 4 6.24 -12.81 -4.85
N ARG A 5 5.25 -13.68 -4.62
CA ARG A 5 4.83 -14.12 -3.28
C ARG A 5 6.01 -14.54 -2.40
N ASN A 6 6.95 -15.31 -2.95
CA ASN A 6 8.12 -15.80 -2.21
C ASN A 6 9.10 -14.71 -1.76
N ASN A 7 8.98 -13.48 -2.28
CA ASN A 7 9.76 -12.32 -1.87
C ASN A 7 9.05 -11.47 -0.81
N ILE A 8 7.80 -11.78 -0.47
CA ILE A 8 7.07 -11.10 0.60
C ILE A 8 7.59 -11.60 1.96
N LYS A 9 7.82 -10.65 2.85
CA LYS A 9 8.20 -10.88 4.24
C LYS A 9 6.99 -10.75 5.15
N ARG A 10 6.25 -9.64 5.05
CA ARG A 10 5.06 -9.34 5.85
C ARG A 10 4.10 -8.45 5.06
N LEU A 11 2.83 -8.51 5.41
CA LEU A 11 1.81 -7.59 4.96
C LEU A 11 1.15 -6.90 6.15
N PHE A 12 0.70 -5.67 5.94
CA PHE A 12 0.02 -4.88 6.96
C PHE A 12 -1.21 -4.23 6.35
N LEU A 13 -2.35 -4.36 7.02
CA LEU A 13 -3.59 -3.72 6.63
C LEU A 13 -3.81 -2.46 7.46
N PHE A 14 -4.02 -1.35 6.76
CA PHE A 14 -4.38 -0.07 7.35
C PHE A 14 -5.75 0.37 6.86
N LYS A 15 -6.50 1.05 7.73
CA LYS A 15 -7.57 1.95 7.30
C LYS A 15 -6.94 3.30 6.97
N TYR A 16 -7.45 3.99 5.95
CA TYR A 16 -7.15 5.39 5.72
C TYR A 16 -8.41 6.23 5.55
N GLU A 17 -8.27 7.50 5.88
CA GLU A 17 -9.27 8.53 5.60
C GLU A 17 -8.59 9.71 4.91
N TYR A 18 -9.31 10.31 3.97
CA TYR A 18 -8.94 11.57 3.34
C TYR A 18 -8.81 12.67 4.39
N TRP A 19 -7.81 13.54 4.22
CA TRP A 19 -7.59 14.68 5.12
C TRP A 19 -7.30 15.94 4.34
N GLU A 20 -6.22 15.95 3.57
CA GLU A 20 -5.90 17.05 2.65
C GLU A 20 -6.17 16.67 1.21
N SER A 21 -5.93 15.40 0.86
CA SER A 21 -6.39 14.81 -0.40
C SER A 21 -7.88 14.49 -0.28
N LYS A 22 -8.62 14.60 -1.37
CA LYS A 22 -10.09 14.36 -1.39
C LYS A 22 -10.52 13.12 -2.16
N ASN A 23 -9.62 12.51 -2.92
CA ASN A 23 -9.89 11.33 -3.73
C ASN A 23 -8.56 10.66 -4.12
N LEU A 24 -8.66 9.48 -4.72
CA LEU A 24 -7.51 8.68 -5.12
C LEU A 24 -6.63 9.37 -6.18
N ASN A 25 -7.20 10.20 -7.06
CA ASN A 25 -6.43 10.95 -8.06
C ASN A 25 -5.53 12.01 -7.41
N GLU A 26 -6.02 12.72 -6.39
CA GLU A 26 -5.19 13.67 -5.64
C GLU A 26 -4.05 12.97 -4.89
N ILE A 27 -4.29 11.76 -4.33
CA ILE A 27 -3.21 10.93 -3.78
C ILE A 27 -2.17 10.63 -4.87
N LYS A 28 -2.62 10.14 -6.04
CA LYS A 28 -1.76 9.80 -7.17
C LYS A 28 -0.88 10.98 -7.58
N GLU A 29 -1.44 12.17 -7.68
CA GLU A 29 -0.72 13.40 -8.04
C GLU A 29 0.35 13.75 -7.00
N ARG A 30 -0.01 13.74 -5.71
CA ARG A 30 0.92 14.05 -4.61
C ARG A 30 2.10 13.07 -4.56
N VAL A 31 1.82 11.77 -4.71
CA VAL A 31 2.86 10.74 -4.59
C VAL A 31 3.74 10.60 -5.82
N SER A 32 3.32 11.13 -6.98
CA SER A 32 4.01 10.97 -8.26
C SER A 32 5.48 11.41 -8.28
N LYS A 33 5.88 12.35 -7.40
CA LYS A 33 7.27 12.85 -7.32
C LYS A 33 8.21 11.91 -6.58
N GLY A 34 7.71 11.15 -5.59
CA GLY A 34 8.51 10.27 -4.73
C GLY A 34 8.26 8.78 -4.97
N PHE A 35 7.26 8.44 -5.77
CA PHE A 35 6.78 7.08 -5.94
C PHE A 35 6.59 6.75 -7.42
N LYS A 36 6.87 5.50 -7.76
CA LYS A 36 6.60 4.93 -9.08
C LYS A 36 5.27 4.19 -9.04
N LEU A 37 4.37 4.54 -9.97
CA LEU A 37 3.13 3.82 -10.23
C LEU A 37 3.42 2.46 -10.87
N LEU A 38 2.65 1.46 -10.47
CA LEU A 38 2.75 0.07 -10.91
C LEU A 38 1.39 -0.41 -11.44
N PRO A 39 1.37 -1.45 -12.28
CA PRO A 39 0.12 -2.11 -12.66
C PRO A 39 -0.56 -2.69 -11.42
N VAL A 40 -1.81 -2.28 -11.17
CA VAL A 40 -2.59 -2.66 -9.98
C VAL A 40 -2.75 -4.16 -9.91
N GLU A 41 -3.15 -4.79 -11.02
CA GLU A 41 -3.45 -6.21 -11.13
C GLU A 41 -2.23 -7.07 -10.80
N THR A 42 -1.02 -6.58 -11.11
CA THR A 42 0.21 -7.29 -10.77
C THR A 42 0.45 -7.31 -9.27
N ILE A 43 0.17 -6.22 -8.57
CA ILE A 43 0.36 -6.14 -7.12
C ILE A 43 -0.79 -6.83 -6.37
N ALA A 44 -2.03 -6.62 -6.81
CA ALA A 44 -3.21 -7.29 -6.27
C ALA A 44 -3.07 -8.81 -6.32
N LYS A 45 -2.69 -9.37 -7.48
CA LYS A 45 -2.45 -10.82 -7.61
C LYS A 45 -1.43 -11.36 -6.60
N VAL A 46 -0.36 -10.60 -6.35
CA VAL A 46 0.68 -11.03 -5.41
C VAL A 46 0.19 -10.95 -3.95
N VAL A 47 -0.66 -9.98 -3.63
CA VAL A 47 -1.36 -9.93 -2.34
C VAL A 47 -2.28 -11.13 -2.20
N GLU A 48 -3.10 -11.42 -3.21
CA GLU A 48 -4.04 -12.56 -3.21
C GLU A 48 -3.32 -13.91 -3.06
N GLU A 49 -2.23 -14.10 -3.81
CA GLU A 49 -1.38 -15.29 -3.66
C GLU A 49 -0.83 -15.45 -2.23
N THR A 50 -0.76 -14.37 -1.45
CA THR A 50 -0.25 -14.39 -0.08
C THR A 50 -1.34 -14.56 0.97
N ILE A 51 -2.48 -13.87 0.86
CA ILE A 51 -3.51 -13.85 1.92
C ILE A 51 -4.82 -14.56 1.54
N GLY A 52 -4.95 -15.03 0.30
CA GLY A 52 -6.21 -15.54 -0.23
C GLY A 52 -7.00 -14.45 -0.95
N ASN A 53 -8.31 -14.37 -0.71
CA ASN A 53 -9.18 -13.47 -1.46
C ASN A 53 -9.07 -12.02 -0.92
N LEU A 54 -8.77 -11.07 -1.81
CA LEU A 54 -8.61 -9.65 -1.44
C LEU A 54 -9.92 -9.02 -0.97
N GLU A 55 -11.05 -9.46 -1.55
CA GLU A 55 -12.40 -8.98 -1.20
C GLU A 55 -12.81 -9.31 0.24
N ASP A 56 -12.13 -10.28 0.89
CA ASP A 56 -12.41 -10.62 2.28
C ASP A 56 -11.95 -9.52 3.25
N ILE A 57 -11.10 -8.58 2.80
CA ILE A 57 -10.48 -7.55 3.65
C ILE A 57 -10.62 -6.10 3.13
N ALA A 58 -10.96 -5.91 1.86
CA ALA A 58 -11.14 -4.60 1.23
C ALA A 58 -12.10 -4.68 0.05
N GLU A 59 -12.90 -3.64 -0.19
CA GLU A 59 -13.78 -3.56 -1.38
C GLU A 59 -12.94 -3.26 -2.64
N TYR A 60 -12.39 -4.31 -3.25
CA TYR A 60 -11.39 -4.14 -4.29
C TYR A 60 -12.01 -3.85 -5.67
N SER A 61 -11.43 -2.86 -6.35
CA SER A 61 -11.71 -2.59 -7.75
C SER A 61 -10.45 -2.03 -8.39
N PRO A 62 -10.00 -2.56 -9.55
CA PRO A 62 -8.83 -2.01 -10.25
C PRO A 62 -8.95 -0.50 -10.54
N GLN A 63 -10.16 -0.02 -10.83
CA GLN A 63 -10.41 1.39 -11.15
C GLN A 63 -10.32 2.31 -9.94
N LYS A 64 -10.54 1.76 -8.73
CA LYS A 64 -10.45 2.47 -7.45
C LYS A 64 -9.21 2.09 -6.65
N THR A 65 -8.16 1.64 -7.34
CA THR A 65 -6.94 1.18 -6.67
C THR A 65 -5.69 1.82 -7.28
N LEU A 66 -4.71 2.12 -6.43
CA LEU A 66 -3.36 2.50 -6.82
C LEU A 66 -2.34 1.51 -6.29
N ALA A 67 -1.41 1.13 -7.14
CA ALA A 67 -0.23 0.38 -6.74
C ALA A 67 1.01 1.26 -6.92
N ILE A 68 1.79 1.42 -5.85
CA ILE A 68 3.00 2.25 -5.86
C ILE A 68 4.17 1.60 -5.13
N ARG A 69 5.39 2.05 -5.48
CA ARG A 69 6.61 1.81 -4.70
C ARG A 69 7.41 3.10 -4.55
N SER A 70 8.21 3.19 -3.49
CA SER A 70 9.18 4.29 -3.37
C SER A 70 10.26 4.19 -4.46
N ILE A 71 10.70 5.34 -4.99
CA ILE A 71 11.83 5.43 -5.92
C ILE A 71 13.18 5.50 -5.21
N ALA A 72 13.21 5.79 -3.90
CA ALA A 72 14.43 6.05 -3.14
C ALA A 72 15.24 4.79 -2.81
N THR A 73 14.66 3.60 -2.99
CA THR A 73 15.30 2.33 -2.62
C THR A 73 15.24 1.34 -3.77
N GLU A 74 16.40 0.79 -4.13
CA GLU A 74 16.54 -0.32 -5.07
C GLU A 74 17.49 -1.38 -4.46
N PRO A 75 17.07 -2.65 -4.32
CA PRO A 75 15.77 -3.20 -4.70
C PRO A 75 14.61 -2.63 -3.84
N PRO A 76 13.35 -2.68 -4.32
CA PRO A 76 12.24 -2.10 -3.59
C PRO A 76 11.97 -2.87 -2.29
N MET A 77 11.96 -2.15 -1.17
CA MET A 77 11.70 -2.73 0.16
C MET A 77 10.21 -2.78 0.49
N ILE A 78 9.44 -1.81 -0.01
CA ILE A 78 8.02 -1.61 0.31
C ILE A 78 7.24 -1.31 -0.96
N TYR A 79 6.07 -1.94 -1.07
CA TYR A 79 5.03 -1.62 -2.03
C TYR A 79 3.76 -1.26 -1.26
N LEU A 80 2.93 -0.41 -1.86
CA LEU A 80 1.63 -0.03 -1.30
C LEU A 80 0.55 -0.32 -2.34
N LEU A 81 -0.51 -0.97 -1.91
CA LEU A 81 -1.77 -1.10 -2.63
C LEU A 81 -2.82 -0.27 -1.88
N ILE A 82 -3.30 0.81 -2.49
CA ILE A 82 -4.23 1.78 -1.89
C ILE A 82 -5.58 1.58 -2.58
N ILE A 83 -6.59 1.16 -1.83
CA ILE A 83 -7.92 0.80 -2.33
C ILE A 83 -8.91 1.81 -1.76
N GLU A 84 -9.53 2.60 -2.63
CA GLU A 84 -10.59 3.54 -2.29
C GLU A 84 -11.92 2.78 -2.23
N GLU A 85 -12.53 2.71 -1.05
CA GLU A 85 -13.81 2.00 -0.85
C GLU A 85 -14.97 3.00 -1.01
N ASN A 86 -14.80 4.24 -0.54
CA ASN A 86 -15.81 5.29 -0.55
C ASN A 86 -15.20 6.70 -0.54
N ASP A 87 -16.06 7.71 -0.55
CA ASP A 87 -15.68 9.14 -0.59
C ASP A 87 -14.96 9.63 0.67
N ILE A 88 -14.91 8.83 1.74
CA ILE A 88 -14.20 9.15 2.98
C ILE A 88 -12.79 8.55 2.98
N GLY A 89 -12.59 7.41 2.32
CA GLY A 89 -11.29 6.73 2.24
C GLY A 89 -11.42 5.25 1.91
N GLY A 90 -10.60 4.42 2.57
CA GLY A 90 -10.57 2.99 2.30
C GLY A 90 -9.44 2.26 3.02
N LYS A 91 -8.76 1.36 2.31
CA LYS A 91 -7.70 0.51 2.86
C LYS A 91 -6.37 0.74 2.18
N ILE A 92 -5.29 0.51 2.94
CA ILE A 92 -3.94 0.39 2.39
C ILE A 92 -3.35 -0.92 2.84
N ILE A 93 -2.88 -1.69 1.87
CA ILE A 93 -2.07 -2.87 2.10
C ILE A 93 -0.61 -2.50 1.86
N LEU A 94 0.16 -2.49 2.92
CA LEU A 94 1.60 -2.32 2.86
C LEU A 94 2.26 -3.69 2.74
N ILE A 95 3.06 -3.86 1.70
CA ILE A 95 3.72 -5.11 1.35
C ILE A 95 5.22 -4.93 1.59
N GLU A 96 5.73 -5.57 2.63
CA GLU A 96 7.16 -5.57 2.96
C GLU A 96 7.87 -6.75 2.28
N THR A 97 8.96 -6.47 1.57
CA THR A 97 9.78 -7.52 0.94
C THR A 97 10.85 -8.06 1.86
N LYS A 98 11.42 -9.22 1.51
CA LYS A 98 12.55 -9.83 2.21
C LYS A 98 13.84 -8.98 2.18
N GLN A 99 13.91 -8.01 1.28
CA GLN A 99 15.02 -7.04 1.22
C GLN A 99 14.91 -5.95 2.28
N SER A 100 13.74 -5.79 2.91
CA SER A 100 13.53 -4.82 3.98
C SER A 100 14.25 -5.24 5.26
N LEU A 101 15.16 -4.39 5.71
CA LEU A 101 15.77 -4.42 7.04
C LEU A 101 14.97 -3.60 8.07
N TYR A 102 13.76 -3.16 7.73
CA TYR A 102 12.98 -2.30 8.61
C TYR A 102 12.40 -3.08 9.79
N SER A 103 12.54 -2.51 10.98
CA SER A 103 11.80 -2.94 12.16
C SER A 103 10.31 -2.63 12.00
N TYR A 104 9.48 -3.28 12.81
CA TYR A 104 8.05 -3.00 12.84
C TYR A 104 7.76 -1.51 13.11
N GLU A 105 8.46 -0.91 14.07
CA GLU A 105 8.32 0.52 14.40
C GLU A 105 8.74 1.44 13.24
N LYS A 106 9.78 1.07 12.50
CA LYS A 106 10.22 1.82 11.31
C LYS A 106 9.17 1.77 10.20
N ILE A 107 8.50 0.63 10.02
CA ILE A 107 7.36 0.52 9.09
C ILE A 107 6.23 1.45 9.51
N LEU A 108 5.82 1.43 10.78
CA LEU A 108 4.73 2.30 11.26
C LEU A 108 5.08 3.78 11.15
N THR A 109 6.31 4.15 11.50
CA THR A 109 6.80 5.53 11.36
C THR A 109 6.84 5.96 9.90
N GLY A 110 7.33 5.09 9.02
CA GLY A 110 7.32 5.32 7.57
C GLY A 110 5.90 5.47 7.01
N MET A 111 4.95 4.69 7.51
CA MET A 111 3.55 4.79 7.10
C MET A 111 2.94 6.13 7.52
N ARG A 112 3.24 6.62 8.74
CA ARG A 112 2.81 7.96 9.18
C ARG A 112 3.38 9.07 8.29
N ALA A 113 4.67 8.99 7.96
CA ALA A 113 5.31 9.96 7.07
C ALA A 113 4.72 9.92 5.65
N PHE A 114 4.50 8.72 5.10
CA PHE A 114 3.80 8.54 3.83
C PHE A 114 2.39 9.14 3.88
N SER A 115 1.65 8.92 4.97
CA SER A 115 0.26 9.38 5.11
C SER A 115 0.18 10.91 5.05
N ALA A 116 1.05 11.59 5.81
CA ALA A 116 1.17 13.05 5.75
C ALA A 116 1.51 13.52 4.33
N TYR A 117 2.49 12.88 3.69
CA TYR A 117 2.88 13.22 2.32
C TYR A 117 1.75 13.02 1.30
N ALA A 118 0.98 11.94 1.44
CA ALA A 118 -0.17 11.61 0.59
C ALA A 118 -1.44 12.38 0.96
N GLY A 119 -1.43 13.21 2.01
CA GLY A 119 -2.60 13.98 2.45
C GLY A 119 -3.71 13.14 3.07
N ILE A 120 -3.38 12.05 3.75
CA ILE A 120 -4.32 11.12 4.37
C ILE A 120 -3.96 10.85 5.83
N LYS A 121 -4.92 10.34 6.60
CA LYS A 121 -4.68 9.76 7.93
C LYS A 121 -4.76 8.26 7.83
N THR A 122 -3.91 7.55 8.58
CA THR A 122 -3.89 6.08 8.56
C THR A 122 -3.82 5.49 9.96
N TRP A 123 -4.45 4.32 10.09
CA TRP A 123 -4.47 3.54 11.32
C TRP A 123 -4.24 2.08 10.97
N LEU A 124 -3.28 1.44 11.65
CA LEU A 124 -3.08 0.01 11.50
C LEU A 124 -4.30 -0.73 12.03
N ILE A 125 -4.85 -1.62 11.21
CA ILE A 125 -5.88 -2.57 11.64
C ILE A 125 -5.19 -3.80 12.20
N GLN A 126 -4.42 -4.49 11.35
CA GLN A 126 -3.70 -5.71 11.72
C GLN A 126 -2.56 -6.02 10.75
N PRO A 127 -1.50 -6.71 11.19
CA PRO A 127 -0.65 -7.48 10.29
C PRO A 127 -1.48 -8.56 9.59
N LEU A 128 -1.26 -8.78 8.30
CA LEU A 128 -1.86 -9.90 7.58
C LEU A 128 -0.86 -11.06 7.61
N GLN A 129 -1.32 -12.23 8.07
CA GLN A 129 -0.50 -13.44 8.02
C GLN A 129 -0.50 -14.01 6.59
N PRO A 130 0.66 -14.48 6.09
CA PRO A 130 0.78 -15.16 4.80
C PRO A 130 0.34 -16.63 4.83
#